data_AF-A0A7X6W0U9-F1
#
_entry.id   AF-A0A7X6W0U9-F1
#
_cell.length_a   1.000
_cell.length_b   1.000
_cell.length_c   1.000
_cell.angle_alpha   90.00
_cell.angle_beta   90.00
_cell.angle_gamma   90.00
#
_symmetry.space_group_name_H-M   'P 1'
#
loop_
_entity.id
_entity.type
_entity.pdbx_description
1 polymer ?
#
loop_
_entity_poly.entity_id
_entity_poly.type
_entity_poly.pdbx_seq_one_letter_code
_entity_poly.pdbx_strand_id
1 'polypeptide(L)'
;MLTGWPCPSCGGTRCVLALTALDLPGAAANNPLVLLAAVGLAVALLLDAGERILHRPLLSPEPLLRRPAVARTLAVALVLANWVYLILAERG
;
A
#
# COMPACT_ATOMS: atom_id res chain seq x y z
N MET A 1 18.79 -5.38 -2.30
CA MET A 1 18.94 -6.46 -3.29
C MET A 1 19.52 -7.65 -2.58
N LEU A 2 18.88 -8.82 -2.62
CA LEU A 2 19.41 -10.02 -1.95
C LEU A 2 20.05 -11.02 -2.94
N THR A 3 19.77 -10.92 -4.25
CA THR A 3 20.18 -11.94 -5.25
C THR A 3 20.37 -11.43 -6.69
N GLY A 4 20.46 -10.11 -6.94
CA GLY A 4 20.56 -9.54 -8.29
C GLY A 4 19.22 -9.32 -9.01
N TRP A 5 18.11 -9.71 -8.38
CA TRP A 5 16.75 -9.31 -8.76
C TRP A 5 16.18 -8.30 -7.76
N PRO A 6 15.48 -7.24 -8.21
CA PRO A 6 14.71 -6.39 -7.31
C PRO A 6 13.67 -7.25 -6.60
N CYS A 7 13.68 -7.28 -5.26
CA CYS A 7 12.59 -7.92 -4.53
C CYS A 7 11.43 -6.93 -4.39
N PRO A 8 10.16 -7.35 -4.55
CA PRO A 8 9.03 -6.43 -4.56
C PRO A 8 8.80 -5.71 -3.21
N SER A 9 9.32 -6.27 -2.12
CA SER A 9 9.29 -5.69 -0.77
C SER A 9 10.54 -4.90 -0.40
N CYS A 10 11.56 -4.89 -1.27
CA CYS A 10 12.80 -4.18 -1.01
C CYS A 10 12.50 -2.68 -0.94
N GLY A 11 13.09 -1.98 0.04
CA GLY A 11 12.79 -0.57 0.29
C GLY A 11 11.60 -0.30 1.22
N GLY A 12 10.87 -1.31 1.69
CA GLY A 12 9.73 -1.13 2.60
C GLY A 12 10.07 -0.38 3.89
N THR A 13 11.16 -0.74 4.57
CA THR A 13 11.61 -0.03 5.78
C THR A 13 11.96 1.44 5.51
N ARG A 14 12.59 1.73 4.36
CA ARG A 14 12.90 3.11 3.96
C ARG A 14 11.64 3.90 3.60
N CYS A 15 10.67 3.26 2.96
CA CYS A 15 9.35 3.86 2.72
C CYS A 15 8.68 4.24 4.05
N VAL A 16 8.68 3.35 5.05
CA VAL A 16 8.11 3.64 6.37
C VAL A 16 8.86 4.78 7.07
N LEU A 17 10.19 4.81 6.99
CA LEU A 17 10.98 5.92 7.54
C LEU A 17 10.64 7.26 6.85
N ALA A 18 10.53 7.29 5.52
CA ALA A 18 10.10 8.48 4.79
C ALA A 18 8.69 8.93 5.19
N LEU A 19 7.76 7.97 5.37
CA LEU A 19 6.42 8.26 5.89
C LEU A 19 6.44 8.89 7.30
N THR A 20 7.31 8.42 8.20
CA THR A 20 7.44 9.03 9.53
C THR A 20 8.00 10.46 9.48
N ALA A 21 8.72 10.80 8.41
CA ALA A 21 9.19 12.15 8.13
C ALA A 21 8.18 12.99 7.31
N LEU A 22 6.97 12.46 7.04
CA LEU A 22 5.97 13.07 6.16
C LEU A 22 6.47 13.30 4.70
N ASP A 23 7.52 12.60 4.29
CA ASP A 23 8.08 12.64 2.95
C ASP A 23 7.35 11.65 2.03
N LEU A 24 6.20 12.07 1.50
CA LEU A 24 5.40 11.25 0.58
C LEU A 24 6.12 10.96 -0.75
N PRO A 25 6.83 11.93 -1.40
CA PRO A 25 7.60 11.65 -2.59
C PRO A 25 8.71 10.60 -2.34
N GLY A 26 9.46 10.74 -1.24
CA GLY A 26 10.49 9.77 -0.86
C GLY A 26 9.90 8.41 -0.51
N ALA A 27 8.74 8.35 0.12
CA ALA A 27 8.04 7.10 0.39
C ALA A 27 7.63 6.39 -0.91
N ALA A 28 7.03 7.11 -1.85
CA ALA A 28 6.61 6.59 -3.16
C ALA A 28 7.81 6.07 -3.98
N ALA A 29 8.93 6.80 -3.96
CA ALA A 29 10.16 6.40 -4.63
C ALA A 29 10.77 5.11 -4.04
N ASN A 30 10.60 4.87 -2.74
CA ASN A 30 11.15 3.70 -2.07
C ASN A 30 10.31 2.42 -2.27
N ASN A 31 8.99 2.50 -2.07
CA ASN A 31 8.10 1.36 -2.27
C ASN A 31 6.62 1.82 -2.34
N PRO A 32 6.05 2.01 -3.55
CA PRO A 32 4.68 2.51 -3.70
C PRO A 32 3.63 1.53 -3.15
N LEU A 33 3.89 0.22 -3.14
CA LEU A 33 2.98 -0.76 -2.53
C LEU A 33 2.86 -0.57 -1.02
N VAL A 34 3.99 -0.34 -0.33
CA VAL A 34 4.00 -0.07 1.12
C VAL A 34 3.34 1.27 1.43
N LEU A 35 3.56 2.29 0.60
CA LEU A 35 2.86 3.57 0.71
C LEU A 35 1.34 3.39 0.62
N LEU A 36 0.85 2.69 -0.41
CA LEU A 36 -0.59 2.42 -0.59
C LEU A 36 -1.17 1.64 0.59
N ALA A 37 -0.45 0.64 1.09
CA ALA A 37 -0.87 -0.12 2.27
C ALA A 37 -0.96 0.75 3.52
N ALA A 38 0.04 1.61 3.76
CA ALA A 38 0.06 2.52 4.91
C ALA A 38 -1.08 3.55 4.85
N VAL A 39 -1.32 4.15 3.68
CA VAL A 39 -2.43 5.08 3.48
C VAL A 39 -3.78 4.38 3.65
N GLY A 40 -3.93 3.19 3.08
CA GLY A 40 -5.14 2.38 3.24
C GLY A 40 -5.44 2.05 4.70
N LEU A 41 -4.41 1.68 5.46
CA LEU A 41 -4.52 1.45 6.91
C LEU A 41 -4.91 2.72 7.66
N ALA A 42 -4.27 3.85 7.38
CA ALA A 42 -4.60 5.13 8.01
C ALA A 42 -6.06 5.54 7.77
N VAL A 43 -6.54 5.42 6.53
CA VAL A 43 -7.95 5.68 6.18
C VAL A 43 -8.88 4.73 6.92
N ALA A 44 -8.56 3.43 6.97
CA ALA A 44 -9.38 2.45 7.69
C ALA A 44 -9.49 2.77 9.18
N LEU A 45 -8.38 3.19 9.83
CA LEU A 45 -8.37 3.59 11.23
C LEU A 45 -9.18 4.87 11.47
N LEU A 46 -9.11 5.86 10.57
CA LEU A 46 -9.89 7.08 10.67
C LEU A 46 -11.39 6.81 10.52
N LEU A 47 -11.77 5.90 9.61
CA LEU A 47 -13.16 5.46 9.45
C LEU A 47 -13.65 4.74 10.71
N ASP A 48 -12.91 3.75 11.23
CA ASP A 48 -13.28 3.04 12.47
C ASP A 48 -13.41 4.00 13.66
N ALA A 49 -12.47 4.95 13.81
CA ALA A 49 -12.54 5.97 14.85
C ALA A 49 -13.79 6.85 14.69
N GLY A 50 -14.09 7.29 13.46
CA GLY A 50 -15.29 8.07 13.17
C GLY A 50 -16.57 7.30 13.48
N GLU A 51 -16.64 6.00 13.14
CA GLU A 51 -17.81 5.16 13.37
C GLU A 51 -18.09 4.98 14.86
N ARG A 52 -17.03 4.82 15.66
CA ARG A 52 -17.12 4.76 17.13
C ARG A 52 -17.60 6.07 17.74
N ILE A 53 -17.11 7.21 17.26
CA ILE A 53 -17.48 8.54 17.77
C ILE A 53 -18.92 8.90 17.39
N LEU A 54 -19.32 8.56 16.17
CA LEU A 54 -20.59 8.98 15.59
C LEU A 54 -21.72 7.97 15.81
N HIS A 55 -21.39 6.81 16.40
CA HIS A 55 -22.28 5.67 16.65
C HIS A 55 -23.07 5.23 15.41
N ARG A 56 -22.49 5.39 14.22
CA ARG A 56 -23.10 5.01 12.94
C ARG A 56 -22.03 4.61 11.94
N PRO A 57 -22.30 3.65 11.03
CA PRO A 57 -21.36 3.30 9.97
C PRO A 57 -21.14 4.50 9.03
N LEU A 58 -19.88 4.84 8.75
CA LEU A 58 -19.48 5.90 7.81
C LEU A 58 -19.25 5.32 6.42
N LEU A 59 -18.75 4.10 6.34
CA LEU A 59 -18.72 3.32 5.11
C LEU A 59 -19.35 1.95 5.37
N SER A 60 -20.06 1.41 4.38
CA SER A 60 -20.40 -0.01 4.37
C SER A 60 -19.28 -0.73 3.61
N PRO A 61 -18.34 -1.42 4.29
CA PRO A 61 -17.19 -2.01 3.63
C PRO A 61 -17.57 -3.30 2.89
N GLU A 62 -18.44 -3.28 1.87
CA GLU A 62 -18.67 -4.49 1.05
C GLU A 62 -18.95 -4.20 -0.43
N PRO A 63 -17.97 -4.51 -1.28
CA PRO A 63 -18.17 -5.61 -2.23
C PRO A 63 -16.93 -6.51 -2.50
N LEU A 64 -15.71 -6.10 -2.10
CA LEU A 64 -14.48 -6.77 -2.54
C LEU A 64 -14.18 -8.07 -1.78
N LEU A 65 -14.46 -8.09 -0.47
CA LEU A 65 -14.34 -9.30 0.37
C LEU A 65 -15.30 -10.42 -0.07
N ARG A 66 -16.47 -10.05 -0.61
CA ARG A 66 -17.46 -10.99 -1.16
C ARG A 66 -17.04 -11.60 -2.50
N ARG A 67 -16.00 -11.06 -3.15
CA ARG A 67 -15.46 -11.57 -4.41
C ARG A 67 -13.96 -11.84 -4.25
N PRO A 68 -13.57 -12.90 -3.53
CA PRO A 68 -12.17 -13.19 -3.23
C PRO A 68 -11.31 -13.35 -4.48
N ALA A 69 -11.90 -13.80 -5.60
CA ALA A 69 -11.22 -13.86 -6.89
C ALA A 69 -10.82 -12.47 -7.40
N VAL A 70 -11.72 -11.48 -7.31
CA VAL A 70 -11.44 -10.09 -7.73
C VAL A 70 -10.41 -9.45 -6.81
N ALA A 71 -10.54 -9.65 -5.49
CA ALA A 71 -9.56 -9.17 -4.52
C ALA A 71 -8.16 -9.75 -4.80
N ARG A 72 -8.08 -11.06 -5.06
CA ARG A 72 -6.83 -11.75 -5.40
C ARG A 72 -6.24 -11.21 -6.71
N THR A 73 -7.04 -11.05 -7.75
CA THR A 73 -6.57 -10.51 -9.04
C THR A 73 -6.04 -9.10 -8.88
N LEU A 74 -6.73 -8.23 -8.13
CA LEU A 74 -6.26 -6.88 -7.84
C LEU A 74 -4.96 -6.89 -7.02
N ALA A 75 -4.85 -7.74 -6.00
CA ALA A 75 -3.64 -7.88 -5.21
C ALA A 75 -2.45 -8.31 -6.07
N VAL A 76 -2.63 -9.33 -6.92
CA VAL A 76 -1.60 -9.78 -7.87
C VAL A 76 -1.23 -8.66 -8.84
N ALA A 77 -2.21 -7.96 -9.41
CA ALA A 77 -1.97 -6.85 -10.32
C ALA A 77 -1.19 -5.70 -9.65
N LEU A 78 -1.51 -5.35 -8.41
CA LEU A 78 -0.80 -4.33 -7.63
C LEU A 78 0.65 -4.73 -7.34
N VAL A 79 0.87 -6.00 -6.96
CA VAL A 79 2.22 -6.53 -6.74
C VAL A 79 3.03 -6.48 -8.03
N LEU A 80 2.46 -6.91 -9.17
CA LEU A 80 3.13 -6.85 -10.46
C LEU A 80 3.43 -5.41 -10.90
N ALA A 81 2.48 -4.49 -10.72
CA ALA A 81 2.67 -3.07 -11.04
C ALA A 81 3.78 -2.44 -10.19
N ASN A 82 3.80 -2.71 -8.88
CA ASN A 82 4.88 -2.29 -7.99
C ASN A 82 6.23 -2.89 -8.42
N TRP A 83 6.24 -4.14 -8.85
CA TRP A 83 7.47 -4.80 -9.26
C TRP A 83 8.03 -4.22 -10.57
N VAL A 84 7.16 -3.94 -11.55
CA VAL A 84 7.52 -3.21 -12.78
C VAL A 84 8.06 -1.83 -12.45
N TYR A 85 7.41 -1.09 -11.54
CA TYR A 85 7.87 0.21 -11.09
C TYR A 85 9.29 0.15 -10.53
N LEU A 86 9.57 -0.81 -9.62
CA LEU A 86 10.90 -0.97 -9.03
C LEU A 86 11.96 -1.34 -10.08
N ILE A 87 11.62 -2.19 -11.07
CA ILE A 87 12.53 -2.53 -12.17
C ILE A 87 12.84 -1.29 -13.03
N LEU A 88 11.85 -0.45 -13.31
CA LEU A 88 12.05 0.78 -14.09
C LEU A 88 12.85 1.82 -13.30
N ALA A 89 12.55 1.98 -12.01
CA ALA A 89 13.23 2.93 -11.13
C ALA A 89 14.68 2.55 -10.84
N GLU A 90 15.03 1.26 -10.81
CA GLU A 90 16.41 0.79 -10.68
C GLU A 90 17.22 0.87 -12.00
N ARG A 91 16.56 1.05 -13.15
CA ARG A 91 17.19 1.13 -14.48
C ARG A 91 17.42 2.55 -15.01
N GLY A 92 16.87 3.58 -14.34
CA GLY A 92 17.05 5.00 -14.67
C GLY A 92 18.10 5.66 -13.79
#